data_AF-A0AA39ZG00-F1
#
_entry.id   AF-A0AA39ZG00-F1
#
_cell.length_a   1.000
_cell.length_b   1.000
_cell.length_c   1.000
_cell.angle_alpha   90.00
_cell.angle_beta   90.00
_cell.angle_gamma   90.00
#
_symmetry.space_group_name_H-M   'P 1'
#
loop_
_entity.id
_entity.type
_entity.pdbx_description
1 polymer ?
#
loop_
_entity_poly.entity_id
_entity_poly.type
_entity_poly.pdbx_seq_one_letter_code
_entity_poly.pdbx_strand_id
1 'polypeptide(L)'
;MEPASAVGLVASIIQLIDITIKVKNYIKDIKNADREVSNLSKHASTMLAMLTGLKCLMEEVEQTDPWFKALKGLDVKGGLFYLLREEMAERALRLDTEQKGGLKGKLTWKWNKKEMDGLMRRIERCKGIVSVALLGEHSKLLLAIKADLACMKEGVDDLKECMGYLKADMIDVKDGVKSLADSTESQRSAGAGKTTLTDGRTPSDWAKDSKKEAMVYLLTHRDTGE
;
A
#
# COMPACT_ATOMS: atom_id res chain seq x y z
N MET A 1 -30.96 -17.50 1.86
CA MET A 1 -30.18 -17.54 0.60
C MET A 1 -29.17 -18.67 0.75
N GLU A 2 -29.25 -19.70 -0.10
CA GLU A 2 -28.59 -21.00 0.09
C GLU A 2 -27.04 -20.92 0.17
N PRO A 3 -26.42 -21.18 1.35
CA PRO A 3 -24.97 -21.20 1.51
C PRO A 3 -24.29 -22.32 0.71
N ALA A 4 -25.05 -23.34 0.28
CA ALA A 4 -24.56 -24.45 -0.55
C ALA A 4 -24.02 -24.00 -1.91
N SER A 5 -24.44 -22.83 -2.41
CA SER A 5 -24.27 -22.47 -3.81
C SER A 5 -22.93 -21.78 -4.15
N ALA A 6 -22.24 -21.23 -3.15
CA ALA A 6 -20.85 -20.78 -3.29
C ALA A 6 -19.84 -21.88 -2.95
N VAL A 7 -20.19 -22.76 -2.02
CA VAL A 7 -19.41 -23.98 -1.73
C VAL A 7 -19.27 -24.83 -2.99
N GLY A 8 -20.32 -24.91 -3.82
CA GLY A 8 -20.28 -25.63 -5.10
C GLY A 8 -19.19 -25.14 -6.06
N LEU A 9 -19.10 -23.83 -6.30
CA LEU A 9 -18.11 -23.24 -7.21
C LEU A 9 -16.69 -23.36 -6.65
N VAL A 10 -16.49 -23.09 -5.36
CA VAL A 10 -15.18 -23.24 -4.71
C VAL A 10 -14.70 -24.70 -4.78
N ALA A 11 -15.57 -25.65 -4.45
CA ALA A 11 -15.27 -27.08 -4.56
C ALA A 11 -14.96 -27.47 -6.02
N SER A 12 -15.66 -26.87 -6.97
CA SER A 12 -15.41 -27.03 -8.40
C SER A 12 -14.00 -26.59 -8.80
N ILE A 13 -13.55 -25.41 -8.37
CA ILE A 13 -12.19 -24.92 -8.64
C ILE A 13 -11.13 -25.79 -7.95
N ILE A 14 -11.36 -26.21 -6.70
CA ILE A 14 -10.45 -27.11 -5.97
C ILE A 14 -10.25 -28.43 -6.75
N GLN A 15 -11.33 -29.05 -7.22
CA GLN A 15 -11.21 -30.27 -8.02
C GLN A 15 -10.43 -30.04 -9.32
N LEU A 16 -10.61 -28.90 -10.00
CA LEU A 16 -9.82 -28.57 -11.19
C LEU A 16 -8.33 -28.40 -10.86
N ILE A 17 -8.01 -27.78 -9.72
CA ILE A 17 -6.64 -27.70 -9.18
C ILE A 17 -6.08 -29.11 -8.98
N ASP A 18 -6.79 -29.98 -8.27
CA ASP A 18 -6.36 -31.34 -7.97
C ASP A 18 -6.09 -32.16 -9.24
N ILE A 19 -7.01 -32.09 -10.22
CA ILE A 19 -6.84 -32.77 -11.51
C ILE A 19 -5.62 -32.22 -12.26
N THR A 20 -5.42 -30.90 -12.25
CA THR A 20 -4.27 -30.26 -12.92
C THR A 20 -2.95 -30.69 -12.28
N ILE A 21 -2.90 -30.82 -10.95
CA ILE A 21 -1.74 -31.34 -10.21
C ILE A 21 -1.47 -32.79 -10.62
N LYS A 22 -2.49 -33.64 -10.70
CA LYS A 22 -2.35 -35.04 -11.14
C LYS A 22 -1.76 -35.14 -12.55
N VAL A 23 -2.30 -34.38 -13.51
CA VAL A 23 -1.79 -34.33 -14.88
C VAL A 23 -0.33 -33.87 -14.92
N LYS A 24 0.00 -32.82 -14.17
CA LYS A 24 1.38 -32.30 -14.09
C LYS A 24 2.36 -33.34 -13.52
N ASN A 25 1.96 -34.04 -12.47
CA ASN A 25 2.78 -35.09 -11.85
C ASN A 25 3.00 -36.25 -12.81
N TYR A 26 1.97 -36.67 -13.55
CA TYR A 26 2.12 -37.68 -14.58
C TYR A 26 3.11 -37.26 -15.66
N ILE A 27 2.98 -36.03 -16.17
CA ILE A 27 3.88 -35.50 -17.21
C ILE A 27 5.34 -35.50 -16.74
N LYS A 28 5.59 -35.23 -15.45
CA LYS A 28 6.92 -35.25 -14.86
C LYS A 28 7.59 -36.63 -14.91
N ASP A 29 6.80 -37.71 -14.86
CA ASP A 29 7.30 -39.08 -14.85
C ASP A 29 7.62 -39.62 -16.25
N ILE A 30 7.32 -38.86 -17.32
CA ILE A 30 7.60 -39.24 -18.71
C ILE A 30 9.07 -38.94 -19.04
N LYS A 31 9.84 -39.98 -19.38
CA LYS A 31 11.21 -39.84 -19.88
C LYS A 31 11.20 -39.44 -21.36
N ASN A 32 12.06 -38.50 -21.76
CA ASN A 32 12.14 -37.95 -23.12
C ASN A 32 10.82 -37.29 -23.60
N ALA A 33 10.26 -36.39 -22.78
CA ALA A 33 9.11 -35.59 -23.17
C ALA A 33 9.37 -34.86 -24.50
N ASP A 34 8.52 -35.11 -25.48
CA ASP A 34 8.54 -34.37 -26.73
C ASP A 34 8.03 -32.93 -26.52
N ARG A 35 7.99 -32.16 -27.61
CA ARG A 35 7.55 -30.76 -27.58
C ARG A 35 6.10 -30.61 -27.09
N GLU A 36 5.23 -31.56 -27.42
CA GLU A 36 3.81 -31.49 -27.11
C GLU A 36 3.57 -31.75 -25.62
N VAL A 37 4.25 -32.74 -25.05
CA VAL A 37 4.27 -33.03 -23.59
C VAL A 37 4.83 -31.84 -22.80
N SER A 38 5.93 -31.25 -23.29
CA SER A 38 6.54 -30.08 -22.67
C SER A 38 5.62 -28.86 -22.68
N ASN A 39 4.92 -28.62 -23.80
CA ASN A 39 3.95 -27.54 -23.90
C ASN A 39 2.77 -27.78 -22.96
N LEU A 40 2.19 -28.99 -22.94
CA LEU A 40 1.09 -29.32 -22.04
C LEU A 40 1.48 -29.09 -20.57
N SER A 41 2.69 -29.46 -20.17
CA SER A 41 3.22 -29.17 -18.82
C SER A 41 3.23 -27.68 -18.48
N LYS A 42 3.64 -26.83 -19.45
CA LYS A 42 3.60 -25.37 -19.30
C LYS A 42 2.16 -24.87 -19.15
N HIS A 43 1.26 -25.30 -20.04
CA HIS A 43 -0.15 -24.90 -19.97
C HIS A 43 -0.81 -25.33 -18.66
N ALA A 44 -0.53 -26.55 -18.18
CA ALA A 44 -1.02 -27.05 -16.90
C ALA A 44 -0.45 -26.25 -15.72
N SER A 45 0.84 -25.87 -15.77
CA SER A 45 1.46 -25.04 -14.72
C SER A 45 0.87 -23.64 -14.67
N THR A 46 0.66 -23.00 -15.82
CA THR A 46 -0.02 -21.70 -15.88
C THR A 46 -1.45 -21.81 -15.39
N MET A 47 -2.19 -22.83 -15.83
CA MET A 47 -3.57 -23.07 -15.39
C MET A 47 -3.65 -23.28 -13.88
N LEU A 48 -2.73 -24.05 -13.28
CA LEU A 48 -2.64 -24.24 -11.84
C LEU A 48 -2.46 -22.89 -11.11
N ALA A 49 -1.52 -22.05 -11.56
CA ALA A 49 -1.31 -20.74 -10.95
C ALA A 49 -2.57 -19.85 -11.01
N MET A 50 -3.25 -19.85 -12.16
CA MET A 50 -4.46 -19.04 -12.37
C MET A 50 -5.65 -19.54 -11.56
N LEU A 51 -5.86 -20.85 -11.48
CA LEU A 51 -6.94 -21.44 -10.68
C LEU A 51 -6.70 -21.23 -9.18
N THR A 52 -5.44 -21.32 -8.72
CA THR A 52 -5.08 -20.99 -7.33
C THR A 52 -5.35 -19.51 -7.04
N GLY A 53 -4.95 -18.61 -7.94
CA GLY A 53 -5.26 -17.17 -7.80
C GLY A 53 -6.76 -16.92 -7.76
N LEU A 54 -7.53 -17.59 -8.61
CA LEU A 54 -8.99 -17.50 -8.62
C LEU A 54 -9.61 -18.00 -7.31
N LYS A 55 -9.12 -19.13 -6.77
CA LYS A 55 -9.57 -19.66 -5.47
C LYS A 55 -9.33 -18.66 -4.35
N CYS A 56 -8.12 -18.10 -4.25
CA CYS A 56 -7.79 -17.10 -3.23
C CYS A 56 -8.71 -15.89 -3.34
N LEU A 57 -8.94 -15.38 -4.56
CA LEU A 57 -9.83 -14.27 -4.77
C LEU A 57 -11.28 -14.57 -4.34
N MET A 58 -11.76 -15.79 -4.58
CA MET A 58 -13.09 -16.21 -4.14
C MET A 58 -13.23 -16.31 -2.61
N GLU A 59 -12.13 -16.43 -1.87
CA GLU A 59 -12.15 -16.39 -0.39
C GLU A 59 -12.33 -14.95 0.12
N GLU A 60 -12.01 -13.95 -0.69
CA GLU A 60 -12.06 -12.52 -0.33
C GLU A 60 -13.33 -11.81 -0.82
N VAL A 61 -13.91 -12.24 -1.94
CA VAL A 61 -15.06 -11.57 -2.58
C VAL A 61 -16.40 -12.02 -1.99
N GLU A 62 -17.32 -11.07 -1.75
CA GLU A 62 -18.68 -11.37 -1.33
C GLU A 62 -19.45 -12.15 -2.41
N GLN A 63 -20.20 -13.18 -2.01
CA GLN A 63 -20.99 -14.03 -2.93
C GLN A 63 -22.10 -13.28 -3.69
N THR A 64 -22.45 -12.09 -3.23
CA THR A 64 -23.43 -11.18 -3.83
C THR A 64 -22.86 -10.44 -5.05
N ASP A 65 -21.53 -10.37 -5.18
CA ASP A 65 -20.83 -9.62 -6.23
C ASP A 65 -21.24 -10.14 -7.63
N PRO A 66 -21.58 -9.25 -8.58
CA PRO A 66 -21.87 -9.61 -9.97
C PRO A 66 -20.80 -10.48 -10.63
N TRP A 67 -19.53 -10.29 -10.28
CA TRP A 67 -18.40 -11.12 -10.70
C TRP A 67 -18.54 -12.57 -10.24
N PHE A 68 -18.89 -12.78 -8.97
CA PHE A 68 -19.09 -14.12 -8.39
C PHE A 68 -20.27 -14.84 -9.08
N LYS A 69 -21.35 -14.09 -9.37
CA LYS A 69 -22.50 -14.62 -10.12
C LYS A 69 -22.13 -15.01 -11.56
N ALA A 70 -21.33 -14.19 -12.24
CA ALA A 70 -20.86 -14.50 -13.59
C ALA A 70 -20.00 -15.77 -13.62
N LEU A 71 -19.10 -15.95 -12.64
CA LEU A 71 -18.30 -17.17 -12.50
C LEU A 71 -19.14 -18.41 -12.21
N LYS A 72 -20.17 -18.28 -11.38
CA LYS A 72 -21.11 -19.38 -11.11
C LYS A 72 -21.82 -19.86 -12.37
N GLY A 73 -22.10 -18.96 -13.31
CA GLY A 73 -22.62 -19.29 -14.64
C GLY A 73 -21.70 -20.18 -15.48
N LEU A 74 -20.40 -20.25 -15.16
CA LEU A 74 -19.43 -21.09 -15.87
C LEU A 74 -19.35 -22.52 -15.32
N ASP A 75 -19.88 -22.76 -14.11
CA ASP A 75 -19.84 -24.06 -13.41
C ASP A 75 -21.15 -24.84 -13.50
N VAL A 76 -22.14 -24.31 -14.23
CA VAL A 76 -23.36 -25.05 -14.54
C VAL A 76 -23.05 -26.29 -15.37
N LYS A 77 -23.95 -27.28 -15.38
CA LYS A 77 -23.80 -28.49 -16.21
C LYS A 77 -23.64 -28.10 -17.69
N GLY A 78 -22.60 -28.61 -18.35
CA GLY A 78 -22.23 -28.21 -19.72
C GLY A 78 -21.53 -26.84 -19.83
N GLY A 79 -21.35 -26.14 -18.72
CA GLY A 79 -20.53 -24.93 -18.62
C GLY A 79 -19.04 -25.24 -18.74
N LEU A 80 -18.23 -24.19 -18.85
CA LEU A 80 -16.80 -24.31 -19.13
C LEU A 80 -16.05 -25.10 -18.05
N PHE A 81 -16.27 -24.80 -16.76
CA PHE A 81 -15.58 -25.48 -15.67
C PHE A 81 -16.05 -26.94 -15.56
N TYR A 82 -17.34 -27.19 -15.79
CA TYR A 82 -17.88 -28.54 -15.85
C TYR A 82 -17.22 -29.38 -16.96
N LEU A 83 -17.22 -28.88 -18.20
CA LEU A 83 -16.67 -29.61 -19.35
C LEU A 83 -15.16 -29.82 -19.22
N LEU A 84 -14.44 -28.80 -18.77
CA LEU A 84 -13.00 -28.92 -18.56
C LEU A 84 -12.66 -29.93 -17.48
N ARG A 85 -13.43 -29.95 -16.38
CA ARG A 85 -13.28 -30.93 -15.30
C ARG A 85 -13.52 -32.33 -15.81
N GLU A 86 -14.64 -32.59 -16.49
CA GLU A 86 -14.95 -33.93 -17.00
C GLU A 86 -13.85 -34.43 -17.93
N GLU A 87 -13.42 -33.61 -18.88
CA GLU A 87 -12.40 -34.04 -19.83
C GLU A 87 -11.03 -34.22 -19.21
N MET A 88 -10.63 -33.34 -18.30
CA MET A 88 -9.37 -33.49 -17.58
C MET A 88 -9.42 -34.68 -16.62
N ALA A 89 -10.57 -34.94 -15.98
CA ALA A 89 -10.75 -36.07 -15.06
C ALA A 89 -10.75 -37.42 -15.79
N GLU A 90 -11.49 -37.53 -16.90
CA GLU A 90 -11.49 -38.71 -17.77
C GLU A 90 -10.06 -39.02 -18.22
N ARG A 91 -9.34 -37.98 -18.64
CA ARG A 91 -7.96 -38.12 -19.10
C ARG A 91 -7.01 -38.49 -17.99
N ALA A 92 -7.08 -37.82 -16.83
CA ALA A 92 -6.27 -38.14 -15.66
C ALA A 92 -6.53 -39.58 -15.16
N LEU A 93 -7.77 -40.07 -15.26
CA LEU A 93 -8.11 -41.45 -14.93
C LEU A 93 -7.37 -42.44 -15.85
N ARG A 94 -7.35 -42.20 -17.16
CA ARG A 94 -6.58 -43.03 -18.12
C ARG A 94 -5.09 -43.07 -17.73
N LEU A 95 -4.54 -41.92 -17.31
CA LEU A 95 -3.14 -41.82 -16.86
C LEU A 95 -2.88 -42.61 -15.55
N ASP A 96 -3.78 -42.55 -14.56
CA ASP A 96 -3.64 -43.23 -13.26
C ASP A 96 -3.77 -44.76 -13.37
N THR A 97 -4.69 -45.25 -14.23
CA THR A 97 -4.82 -46.69 -14.51
C THR A 97 -3.55 -47.28 -15.12
N GLU A 98 -2.83 -46.50 -15.92
CA GLU A 98 -1.59 -46.92 -16.57
C GLU A 98 -0.39 -46.95 -15.60
N GLN A 99 -0.35 -46.02 -14.63
CA GLN A 99 0.70 -45.95 -13.62
C GLN A 99 0.66 -47.14 -12.64
N LYS A 100 -0.55 -47.63 -12.32
CA LYS A 100 -0.77 -48.79 -11.43
C LYS A 100 -0.56 -50.15 -12.13
N GLY A 101 -0.54 -50.20 -13.46
CA GLY A 101 -0.41 -51.41 -14.28
C GLY A 101 0.99 -52.02 -14.40
N GLY A 102 1.99 -51.54 -13.64
CA GLY A 102 3.27 -52.23 -13.45
C GLY A 102 4.43 -51.90 -14.41
N LEU A 103 4.25 -51.04 -15.42
CA LEU A 103 5.33 -50.65 -16.34
C LEU A 103 6.10 -49.40 -15.86
N LYS A 104 6.81 -49.55 -14.73
CA LYS A 104 7.70 -48.51 -14.14
C LYS A 104 8.89 -48.09 -15.02
N GLY A 105 9.08 -48.71 -16.19
CA GLY A 105 10.27 -48.51 -17.03
C GLY A 105 10.08 -47.67 -18.29
N LYS A 106 8.85 -47.49 -18.77
CA LYS A 106 8.60 -46.86 -20.08
C LYS A 106 7.16 -46.35 -20.18
N LEU A 107 6.84 -45.30 -19.41
CA LEU A 107 5.61 -44.54 -19.62
C LEU A 107 5.65 -43.96 -21.03
N THR A 108 5.03 -44.69 -21.96
CA THR A 108 4.92 -44.29 -23.36
C THR A 108 3.69 -43.40 -23.44
N TRP A 109 3.91 -42.15 -23.84
CA TRP A 109 2.83 -41.20 -24.07
C TRP A 109 1.98 -41.69 -25.24
N LYS A 110 0.68 -41.95 -25.01
CA LYS A 110 -0.24 -42.52 -26.01
C LYS A 110 -1.30 -41.56 -26.52
N TRP A 111 -1.33 -40.31 -26.05
CA TRP A 111 -2.28 -39.34 -26.61
C TRP A 111 -1.90 -39.01 -28.04
N ASN A 112 -2.87 -39.07 -28.93
CA ASN A 112 -2.64 -38.60 -30.28
C ASN A 112 -2.63 -37.06 -30.30
N LYS A 113 -1.96 -36.50 -31.30
CA LYS A 113 -1.81 -35.06 -31.47
C LYS A 113 -3.15 -34.31 -31.46
N LYS A 114 -4.18 -34.88 -32.09
CA LYS A 114 -5.53 -34.27 -32.15
C LYS A 114 -6.19 -34.20 -30.78
N GLU A 115 -6.01 -35.22 -29.95
CA GLU A 115 -6.48 -35.25 -28.56
C GLU A 115 -5.75 -34.21 -27.70
N MET A 116 -4.46 -33.99 -27.92
CA MET A 116 -3.67 -32.95 -27.25
C MET A 116 -4.11 -31.55 -27.68
N ASP A 117 -4.25 -31.31 -28.98
CA ASP A 117 -4.68 -30.01 -29.53
C ASP A 117 -6.10 -29.64 -29.07
N GLY A 118 -6.99 -30.63 -28.91
CA GLY A 118 -8.33 -30.43 -28.35
C GLY A 118 -8.28 -29.99 -26.89
N LEU A 119 -7.51 -30.69 -26.06
CA LEU A 119 -7.35 -30.36 -24.64
C LEU A 119 -6.66 -29.00 -24.45
N MET A 120 -5.56 -28.74 -25.17
CA MET A 120 -4.83 -27.48 -25.09
C MET A 120 -5.72 -26.29 -25.46
N ARG A 121 -6.54 -26.39 -26.50
CA ARG A 121 -7.49 -25.32 -26.87
C ARG A 121 -8.50 -25.02 -25.75
N ARG A 122 -8.97 -26.04 -25.04
CA ARG A 122 -9.91 -25.87 -23.93
C ARG A 122 -9.24 -25.28 -22.69
N ILE A 123 -8.01 -25.71 -22.39
CA ILE A 123 -7.17 -25.08 -21.35
C ILE A 123 -6.94 -23.60 -21.69
N GLU A 124 -6.58 -23.27 -22.93
CA GLU A 124 -6.40 -21.87 -23.36
C GLU A 124 -7.66 -21.04 -23.20
N ARG A 125 -8.80 -21.57 -23.64
CA ARG A 125 -10.08 -20.88 -23.46
C ARG A 125 -10.40 -20.65 -21.98
N CYS A 126 -10.15 -21.64 -21.12
CA CYS A 126 -10.32 -21.50 -19.67
C CYS A 126 -9.39 -20.44 -19.09
N LYS A 127 -8.10 -20.46 -19.45
CA LYS A 127 -7.15 -19.43 -19.03
C LYS A 127 -7.61 -18.04 -19.45
N GLY A 128 -8.05 -17.85 -20.70
CA GLY A 128 -8.57 -16.56 -21.15
C GLY A 128 -9.72 -16.03 -20.27
N ILE A 129 -10.66 -16.90 -19.91
CA ILE A 129 -11.80 -16.52 -19.07
C ILE A 129 -11.37 -16.25 -17.63
N VAL A 130 -10.50 -17.08 -17.05
CA VAL A 130 -9.95 -16.84 -15.70
C VAL A 130 -9.10 -15.57 -15.66
N SER A 131 -8.33 -15.27 -16.71
CA SER A 131 -7.58 -14.00 -16.84
C SER A 131 -8.52 -12.80 -16.78
N VAL A 132 -9.63 -12.82 -17.52
CA VAL A 132 -10.62 -11.73 -17.51
C VAL A 132 -11.25 -11.59 -16.12
N ALA A 133 -11.56 -12.71 -15.47
CA ALA A 133 -12.08 -12.69 -14.10
C ALA A 133 -11.08 -12.06 -13.12
N LEU A 134 -9.80 -12.43 -13.17
CA LEU A 134 -8.75 -11.85 -12.34
C LEU A 134 -8.52 -10.36 -12.64
N LEU A 135 -8.57 -9.97 -13.92
CA LEU A 135 -8.38 -8.58 -14.35
C LEU A 135 -9.48 -7.64 -13.83
N GLY A 136 -10.72 -8.12 -13.73
CA GLY A 136 -11.83 -7.33 -13.18
C GLY A 136 -11.54 -6.81 -11.77
N GLU A 137 -10.98 -7.67 -10.91
CA GLU A 137 -10.61 -7.30 -9.54
C GLU A 137 -9.38 -6.39 -9.51
N HIS A 138 -8.38 -6.64 -10.36
CA HIS A 138 -7.25 -5.71 -10.52
C HIS A 138 -7.71 -4.31 -10.94
N SER A 139 -8.78 -4.18 -11.73
CA SER A 139 -9.34 -2.88 -12.09
C SER A 139 -10.02 -2.17 -10.91
N LYS A 140 -10.72 -2.92 -10.02
CA LYS A 140 -11.34 -2.36 -8.82
C LYS A 140 -10.27 -1.81 -7.88
N LEU A 141 -9.20 -2.58 -7.66
CA LEU A 141 -8.06 -2.15 -6.85
C LEU A 141 -7.38 -0.89 -7.45
N LEU A 142 -7.18 -0.86 -8.77
CA LEU A 142 -6.57 0.30 -9.44
C LEU A 142 -7.44 1.56 -9.29
N LEU A 143 -8.77 1.41 -9.35
CA LEU A 143 -9.69 2.53 -9.13
C LEU A 143 -9.65 3.03 -7.68
N ALA A 144 -9.55 2.14 -6.70
CA ALA A 144 -9.39 2.51 -5.29
C ALA A 144 -8.09 3.30 -5.07
N ILE A 145 -6.96 2.78 -5.58
CA ILE A 145 -5.67 3.48 -5.53
C ILE A 145 -5.75 4.87 -6.18
N LYS A 146 -6.44 4.98 -7.33
CA LYS A 146 -6.63 6.28 -8.00
C LYS A 146 -7.44 7.25 -7.14
N ALA A 147 -8.46 6.78 -6.43
CA ALA A 147 -9.25 7.60 -5.52
C ALA A 147 -8.42 8.06 -4.32
N ASP A 148 -7.64 7.16 -3.71
CA ASP A 148 -6.74 7.50 -2.60
C ASP A 148 -5.70 8.56 -3.01
N LEU A 149 -5.12 8.43 -4.21
CA LEU A 149 -4.20 9.42 -4.76
C LEU A 149 -4.87 10.79 -4.99
N ALA A 150 -6.14 10.82 -5.37
CA ALA A 150 -6.89 12.07 -5.51
C ALA A 150 -7.07 12.75 -4.15
N CYS A 151 -7.47 12.00 -3.13
CA CYS A 151 -7.60 12.51 -1.76
C CYS A 151 -6.26 13.02 -1.21
N MET A 152 -5.16 12.29 -1.43
CA MET A 152 -3.81 12.75 -1.04
C MET A 152 -3.42 14.05 -1.74
N LYS A 153 -3.78 14.19 -3.02
CA LYS A 153 -3.49 15.42 -3.77
C LYS A 153 -4.24 16.61 -3.18
N GLU A 154 -5.52 16.45 -2.86
CA GLU A 154 -6.31 17.49 -2.18
C GLU A 154 -5.66 17.90 -0.85
N GLY A 155 -5.26 16.94 -0.02
CA GLY A 155 -4.57 17.25 1.24
C GLY A 155 -3.22 17.98 1.06
N VAL A 156 -2.48 17.70 -0.02
CA VAL A 156 -1.26 18.44 -0.35
C VAL A 156 -1.57 19.87 -0.79
N ASP A 157 -2.65 20.07 -1.54
CA ASP A 157 -3.10 21.40 -1.96
C ASP A 157 -3.57 22.23 -0.74
N ASP A 158 -4.32 21.63 0.19
CA ASP A 158 -4.72 22.25 1.46
C ASP A 158 -3.50 22.65 2.31
N LEU A 159 -2.53 21.75 2.46
CA LEU A 159 -1.29 22.04 3.19
C LEU A 159 -0.50 23.19 2.56
N LYS A 160 -0.48 23.25 1.22
CA LYS A 160 0.16 24.34 0.48
C LYS A 160 -0.54 25.67 0.72
N GLU A 161 -1.86 25.68 0.79
CA GLU A 161 -2.65 26.86 1.13
C GLU A 161 -2.39 27.32 2.58
N CYS A 162 -2.44 26.40 3.56
CA CYS A 162 -2.09 26.69 4.95
C CYS A 162 -0.68 27.26 5.10
N MET A 163 0.30 26.73 4.35
CA MET A 163 1.67 27.26 4.33
C MET A 163 1.72 28.68 3.74
N GLY A 164 0.83 29.02 2.81
CA GLY A 164 0.64 30.38 2.31
C GLY A 164 0.21 31.34 3.41
N TYR A 165 -0.79 30.98 4.21
CA TYR A 165 -1.24 31.78 5.36
C TYR A 165 -0.15 31.95 6.41
N LEU A 166 0.52 30.86 6.81
CA LEU A 166 1.62 30.91 7.78
C LEU A 166 2.77 31.81 7.31
N LYS A 167 3.06 31.81 6.02
CA LYS A 167 4.08 32.69 5.44
C LYS A 167 3.65 34.16 5.51
N ALA A 168 2.38 34.46 5.30
CA ALA A 168 1.83 35.82 5.44
C ALA A 168 1.91 36.30 6.90
N ASP A 169 1.43 35.50 7.85
CA ASP A 169 1.51 35.83 9.28
C ASP A 169 2.96 36.05 9.74
N MET A 170 3.91 35.26 9.24
CA MET A 170 5.33 35.44 9.57
C MET A 170 5.92 36.74 9.02
N ILE A 171 5.41 37.24 7.88
CA ILE A 171 5.80 38.56 7.36
C ILE A 171 5.25 39.65 8.30
N ASP A 172 3.99 39.57 8.69
CA ASP A 172 3.36 40.55 9.59
C ASP A 172 4.07 40.61 10.95
N VAL A 173 4.39 39.45 11.53
CA VAL A 173 5.16 39.37 12.77
C VAL A 173 6.56 39.99 12.61
N LYS A 174 7.24 39.72 11.49
CA LYS A 174 8.57 40.28 11.22
C LYS A 174 8.54 41.80 11.10
N ASP A 175 7.54 42.35 10.41
CA ASP A 175 7.38 43.79 10.26
C ASP A 175 7.01 44.47 11.58
N GLY A 176 6.15 43.84 12.39
CA GLY A 176 5.85 44.28 13.75
C GLY A 176 7.10 44.33 14.64
N VAL A 177 7.93 43.28 14.63
CA VAL A 177 9.21 43.24 15.37
C VAL A 177 10.15 44.35 14.92
N LYS A 178 10.21 44.66 13.62
CA LYS A 178 11.04 45.75 13.09
C LYS A 178 10.56 47.11 13.62
N SER A 179 9.25 47.37 13.57
CA SER A 179 8.67 48.61 14.11
C SER A 179 8.92 48.79 15.60
N LEU A 180 8.87 47.71 16.37
CA LEU A 180 9.22 47.68 17.80
C LEU A 180 10.70 48.01 18.03
N ALA A 181 11.60 47.45 17.22
CA ALA A 181 13.03 47.75 17.30
C ALA A 181 13.31 49.23 17.00
N ASP A 182 12.72 49.77 15.93
CA ASP A 182 12.85 51.18 15.54
C ASP A 182 12.31 52.14 16.63
N SER A 183 11.19 51.77 17.26
CA SER A 183 10.60 52.51 18.39
C SER A 183 11.52 52.48 19.62
N THR A 184 12.13 51.33 19.91
CA THR A 184 13.06 51.17 21.04
C THR A 184 14.32 52.01 20.85
N GLU A 185 14.87 52.05 19.64
CA GLU A 185 16.04 52.88 19.29
C GLU A 185 15.71 54.38 19.36
N SER A 186 14.50 54.78 18.94
CA SER A 186 14.00 56.15 19.10
C SER A 186 13.85 56.55 20.58
N GLN A 187 13.38 55.65 21.45
CA GLN A 187 13.32 55.92 22.89
C GLN A 187 14.72 55.99 23.53
N ARG A 188 15.67 55.17 23.08
CA ARG A 188 17.05 55.19 23.58
C ARG A 188 17.78 56.48 23.21
N SER A 189 17.62 56.96 21.97
CA SER A 189 18.18 58.23 21.50
C SER A 189 17.51 59.44 22.18
N ALA A 190 16.20 59.40 22.44
CA ALA A 190 15.49 60.43 23.20
C ALA A 190 15.89 60.46 24.70
N GLY A 191 16.15 59.30 25.30
CA GLY A 191 16.61 59.18 26.69
C GLY A 191 18.06 59.67 26.90
N ALA A 192 18.94 59.44 25.92
CA ALA A 192 20.32 59.91 25.96
C ALA A 192 20.47 61.45 25.86
N GLY A 193 19.49 62.13 25.27
CA GLY A 193 19.49 63.60 25.13
C GLY A 193 18.96 64.39 26.32
N LYS A 194 18.42 63.74 27.37
CA LYS A 194 17.74 64.42 28.50
C LYS A 194 18.44 64.31 29.86
N THR A 195 19.62 63.70 29.96
CA THR A 195 20.44 63.78 31.17
C THR A 195 21.49 64.88 31.08
N THR A 196 21.11 66.07 30.65
CA THR A 196 21.79 67.29 31.12
C THR A 196 20.96 67.80 32.29
N LEU A 197 21.33 67.35 33.48
CA LEU A 197 20.90 67.98 34.73
C LEU A 197 21.17 69.48 34.57
N THR A 198 20.12 70.28 34.68
CA THR A 198 20.15 71.75 34.52
C THR A 198 20.86 72.47 35.68
N ASP A 199 21.48 71.72 36.59
CA ASP A 199 22.41 72.24 37.58
C ASP A 199 23.79 71.77 37.15
N GLY A 200 24.69 72.68 36.79
CA GLY A 200 26.01 72.42 36.17
C GLY A 200 27.02 71.68 37.07
N ARG A 201 26.56 70.81 37.95
CA ARG A 201 27.36 69.96 38.82
C ARG A 201 27.70 68.66 38.10
N THR A 202 28.98 68.38 38.06
CA THR A 202 29.52 67.17 37.44
C THR A 202 29.39 65.96 38.36
N PRO A 203 29.58 64.77 37.80
CA PRO A 203 29.73 63.55 38.56
C PRO A 203 30.64 63.59 39.79
N SER A 204 31.68 64.40 39.72
CA SER A 204 32.65 64.54 40.79
C SER A 204 32.15 65.40 41.95
N ASP A 205 31.12 66.21 41.75
CA ASP A 205 30.63 67.17 42.74
C ASP A 205 29.69 66.51 43.75
N TRP A 206 28.83 65.59 43.31
CA TRP A 206 28.02 64.79 44.24
C TRP A 206 28.87 63.81 45.06
N ALA A 207 29.95 63.29 44.49
CA ALA A 207 30.88 62.43 45.24
C ALA A 207 31.59 63.19 46.38
N LYS A 208 31.80 64.52 46.23
CA LYS A 208 32.38 65.36 47.27
C LYS A 208 31.37 65.71 48.36
N ASP A 209 30.12 65.98 48.01
CA ASP A 209 29.06 66.25 48.99
C ASP A 209 28.69 64.99 49.80
N SER A 210 28.57 63.82 49.18
CA SER A 210 28.37 62.57 49.93
C SER A 210 29.52 62.25 50.87
N LYS A 211 30.77 62.58 50.49
CA LYS A 211 31.92 62.44 51.41
C LYS A 211 31.85 63.43 52.57
N LYS A 212 31.43 64.67 52.34
CA LYS A 212 31.24 65.66 53.40
C LYS A 212 30.10 65.26 54.34
N GLU A 213 28.97 64.82 53.82
CA GLU A 213 27.84 64.36 54.63
C GLU A 213 28.20 63.11 55.44
N ALA A 214 28.90 62.14 54.86
CA ALA A 214 29.40 60.98 55.59
C ALA A 214 30.40 61.37 56.70
N MET A 215 31.24 62.40 56.47
CA MET A 215 32.17 62.90 57.47
C MET A 215 31.45 63.64 58.61
N VAL A 216 30.39 64.41 58.31
CA VAL A 216 29.53 65.07 59.30
C VAL A 216 28.77 64.03 60.14
N TYR A 217 28.29 62.95 59.53
CA TYR A 217 27.62 61.86 60.24
C TYR A 217 28.57 61.14 61.20
N LEU A 218 29.81 60.85 60.77
CA LEU A 218 30.83 60.22 61.60
C LEU A 218 31.35 61.12 62.73
N LEU A 219 31.33 62.44 62.56
CA LEU A 219 31.72 63.40 63.60
C LEU A 219 30.61 63.67 64.62
N THR A 220 29.34 63.56 64.22
CA THR A 220 28.19 63.78 65.12
C THR A 220 27.77 62.55 65.91
N HIS A 221 28.17 61.35 65.48
CA HIS A 221 27.82 60.07 66.14
C HIS A 221 29.01 59.41 66.86
N ARG A 222 30.12 60.13 67.08
CA ARG A 222 31.29 59.61 67.80
C ARG A 222 31.18 59.72 69.34
N ASP A 223 30.25 60.51 69.86
CA ASP A 223 30.14 60.80 71.31
C ASP A 223 28.90 60.17 71.99
N THR A 224 28.31 59.11 71.43
CA THR A 224 27.28 58.33 72.12
C THR A 224 27.56 56.83 71.99
N GLY A 225 28.38 56.30 72.91
CA GLY A 225 28.66 54.87 73.03
C GLY A 225 29.81 54.57 73.99
N GLU A 226 29.48 54.61 75.29
CA GLU A 226 30.18 54.09 76.50
C GLU A 226 31.64 54.50 76.80
#